data_AF-A0A656YXL0-F1
#
_entry.id   AF-A0A656YXL0-F1
#
_cell.length_a   1.000
_cell.length_b   1.000
_cell.length_c   1.000
_cell.angle_alpha   90.00
_cell.angle_beta   90.00
_cell.angle_gamma   90.00
#
_symmetry.space_group_name_H-M   'P 1'
#
loop_
_entity.id
_entity.type
_entity.pdbx_description
1 polymer ?
#
loop_
_entity_poly.entity_id
_entity_poly.type
_entity_poly.pdbx_seq_one_letter_code
_entity_poly.pdbx_strand_id
1 'polypeptide(L)'
;MGRLSEVVEDYMSRTTGLKKFCDRCLNTKRYEGNVVLMVVAAAFDSIGLNYFNSIVPKVLEFEEKFVEEGNVQSLNELSNLSIEQVKEIWTNKRSWNVAFSVAS
;
A
#
# COMPACT_ATOMS: atom_id res chain seq x y z
N MET A 1 24.50 -22.81 14.31
CA MET A 1 23.45 -21.95 13.72
C MET A 1 22.22 -22.80 13.37
N GLY A 2 21.46 -23.41 14.28
CA GLY A 2 21.35 -23.29 15.72
C GLY A 2 19.86 -23.36 16.12
N ARG A 3 19.15 -24.44 15.77
CA ARG A 3 17.75 -24.80 16.10
C ARG A 3 16.64 -23.85 15.66
N LEU A 4 16.80 -22.52 15.75
CA LEU A 4 15.79 -21.55 15.36
C LEU A 4 15.59 -21.48 13.84
N SER A 5 16.68 -21.44 13.07
CA SER A 5 16.63 -21.42 11.61
C SER A 5 15.92 -22.65 11.05
N GLU A 6 16.21 -23.83 11.59
CA GLU A 6 15.58 -25.10 11.22
C GLU A 6 14.07 -25.09 11.52
N VAL A 7 13.66 -24.59 12.69
CA VAL A 7 12.23 -24.45 13.04
C VAL A 7 11.54 -23.48 12.10
N VAL A 8 12.16 -22.32 11.83
CA VAL A 8 11.59 -21.33 10.90
C VAL A 8 11.47 -21.94 9.51
N GLU A 9 12.50 -22.60 8.98
CA GLU A 9 12.46 -23.25 7.66
C GLU A 9 11.36 -24.32 7.58
N ASP A 10 11.21 -25.16 8.60
CA ASP A 10 10.13 -26.14 8.67
C ASP A 10 8.75 -25.47 8.57
N TYR A 11 8.48 -24.43 9.37
CA TYR A 11 7.23 -23.68 9.27
C TYR A 11 7.04 -22.99 7.91
N MET A 12 8.10 -22.41 7.35
CA MET A 12 8.06 -21.75 6.04
C MET A 12 7.75 -22.73 4.91
N SER A 13 8.17 -24.00 5.04
CA SER A 13 7.92 -25.05 4.05
C SER A 13 6.46 -25.53 4.01
N ARG A 14 5.70 -25.35 5.11
CA ARG A 14 4.33 -25.86 5.26
C ARG A 14 3.28 -25.07 4.47
N THR A 15 3.64 -23.93 3.90
CA THR A 15 2.68 -23.09 3.15
C THR A 15 3.34 -22.48 1.93
N THR A 16 2.77 -22.76 0.77
CA THR A 16 3.21 -22.17 -0.50
C THR A 16 3.00 -20.66 -0.47
N GLY A 17 4.04 -19.90 -0.84
CA GLY A 17 3.99 -18.44 -0.90
C GLY A 17 4.35 -17.70 0.39
N LEU A 18 4.40 -18.34 1.57
CA LEU A 18 4.78 -17.67 2.82
C LEU A 18 6.16 -17.01 2.71
N LYS A 19 7.15 -17.75 2.19
CA LYS A 19 8.49 -17.20 1.88
C LYS A 19 8.43 -15.99 0.97
N LYS A 20 7.63 -16.05 -0.09
CA LYS A 20 7.46 -14.91 -1.02
C LYS A 20 6.92 -13.67 -0.30
N PHE A 21 5.90 -13.82 0.56
CA PHE A 21 5.33 -12.70 1.31
C PHE A 21 6.30 -12.14 2.36
N CYS A 22 6.99 -13.01 3.11
CA CYS A 22 8.03 -12.59 4.05
C CYS A 22 9.17 -11.86 3.34
N ASP A 23 9.68 -12.41 2.24
CA ASP A 23 10.73 -11.79 1.45
C ASP A 23 10.28 -10.41 0.93
N ARG A 24 9.04 -10.27 0.47
CA ARG A 24 8.48 -8.96 0.09
C ARG A 24 8.46 -7.96 1.24
N CYS A 25 7.98 -8.38 2.41
CA CYS A 25 7.97 -7.53 3.60
C CYS A 25 9.37 -7.09 4.01
N LEU A 26 10.33 -8.03 4.05
CA LEU A 26 11.73 -7.75 4.41
C LEU A 26 12.42 -6.83 3.40
N ASN A 27 12.08 -6.94 2.12
CA ASN A 27 12.57 -6.05 1.07
C ASN A 27 11.78 -4.74 0.95
N THR A 28 10.84 -4.46 1.86
CA THR A 28 9.99 -3.25 1.81
C THR A 28 9.18 -3.13 0.50
N LYS A 29 8.82 -4.27 -0.13
CA LYS A 29 8.07 -4.36 -1.40
C LYS A 29 6.57 -4.54 -1.19
N ARG A 30 5.98 -3.70 -0.32
CA ARG A 30 4.51 -3.60 -0.24
C ARG A 30 4.00 -2.98 -1.55
N TYR A 31 2.88 -3.48 -2.07
CA TYR A 31 2.37 -3.09 -3.41
C TYR A 31 3.45 -3.22 -4.51
N GLU A 32 4.17 -4.34 -4.51
CA GLU A 32 5.32 -4.61 -5.39
C GLU A 32 6.44 -3.54 -5.35
N GLY A 33 6.50 -2.74 -4.28
CA GLY A 33 7.45 -1.64 -4.11
C GLY A 33 6.95 -0.29 -4.65
N ASN A 34 5.67 -0.20 -5.03
CA ASN A 34 5.06 1.05 -5.46
C ASN A 34 4.88 2.01 -4.28
N VAL A 35 5.74 3.03 -4.23
CA VAL A 35 5.75 4.03 -3.15
C VAL A 35 4.48 4.87 -3.12
N VAL A 36 3.87 5.18 -4.28
CA VAL A 36 2.59 5.91 -4.35
C VAL A 36 1.52 5.13 -3.59
N LEU A 37 1.37 3.85 -3.88
CA LEU A 37 0.37 3.00 -3.21
C LEU A 37 0.67 2.78 -1.73
N MET A 38 1.94 2.78 -1.34
CA MET A 38 2.32 2.73 0.09
C MET A 38 1.87 4.00 0.83
N VAL A 39 2.07 5.19 0.25
CA VAL A 39 1.62 6.46 0.84
C VAL A 39 0.09 6.51 0.89
N VAL A 40 -0.58 6.12 -0.19
CA VAL A 40 -2.04 6.05 -0.27
C VAL A 40 -2.61 5.12 0.80
N ALA A 41 -2.05 3.93 0.96
CA ALA A 41 -2.47 2.97 1.98
C ALA A 41 -2.27 3.52 3.41
N ALA A 42 -1.13 4.13 3.70
CA ALA A 42 -0.86 4.71 5.02
C ALA A 42 -1.79 5.90 5.33
N ALA A 43 -2.11 6.71 4.32
CA ALA A 43 -3.04 7.81 4.47
C ALA A 43 -4.47 7.32 4.74
N PHE A 44 -4.95 6.27 4.06
CA PHE A 44 -6.21 5.62 4.42
C PHE A 44 -6.17 4.92 5.79
N ASP A 45 -5.03 4.40 6.23
CA ASP A 45 -4.90 3.81 7.57
C ASP A 45 -4.95 4.86 8.68
N SER A 46 -4.51 6.10 8.40
CA SER A 46 -4.51 7.20 9.37
C SER A 46 -5.90 7.56 9.95
N ILE A 47 -6.99 7.14 9.30
CA ILE A 47 -8.37 7.35 9.75
C ILE A 47 -8.92 6.22 10.63
N GLY A 48 -8.15 5.15 10.87
CA GLY A 48 -8.52 4.08 11.80
C GLY A 48 -9.65 3.18 11.30
N LEU A 49 -9.81 3.04 9.99
CA LEU A 49 -10.76 2.11 9.40
C LEU A 49 -10.22 0.67 9.41
N ASN A 50 -11.10 -0.30 9.12
CA ASN A 50 -10.67 -1.68 9.01
C ASN A 50 -9.72 -1.87 7.82
N TYR A 51 -8.54 -2.41 8.09
CA TYR A 51 -7.49 -2.57 7.09
C TYR A 51 -7.93 -3.42 5.89
N PHE A 52 -8.43 -4.63 6.13
CA PHE A 52 -8.73 -5.58 5.06
C PHE A 52 -10.06 -5.30 4.36
N ASN A 53 -11.07 -4.81 5.10
CA ASN A 53 -12.42 -4.64 4.55
C ASN A 53 -12.68 -3.24 3.99
N SER A 54 -11.85 -2.24 4.34
CA SER A 54 -12.06 -0.85 3.93
C SER A 54 -10.85 -0.25 3.23
N ILE A 55 -9.65 -0.42 3.80
CA ILE A 55 -8.44 0.23 3.27
C ILE A 55 -7.94 -0.47 2.03
N VAL A 56 -7.69 -1.78 2.09
CA VAL A 56 -7.18 -2.55 0.94
C VAL A 56 -8.06 -2.37 -0.32
N PRO A 57 -9.40 -2.50 -0.26
CA PRO A 57 -10.25 -2.28 -1.43
C PRO A 57 -10.08 -0.88 -2.03
N LYS A 58 -9.98 0.17 -1.19
CA LYS A 58 -9.82 1.55 -1.67
C LYS A 58 -8.45 1.83 -2.25
N VAL A 59 -7.39 1.17 -1.76
CA VAL A 59 -6.06 1.27 -2.37
C VAL A 59 -6.03 0.59 -3.74
N LEU A 60 -6.69 -0.56 -3.89
CA LEU A 60 -6.77 -1.26 -5.18
C LEU A 60 -7.62 -0.47 -6.20
N GLU A 61 -8.74 0.11 -5.76
CA GLU A 61 -9.55 1.01 -6.61
C GLU A 61 -8.73 2.24 -7.07
N PHE A 62 -7.87 2.77 -6.19
CA PHE A 62 -6.95 3.85 -6.54
C PHE A 62 -5.87 3.39 -7.53
N GLU A 63 -5.30 2.20 -7.32
CA GLU A 63 -4.30 1.60 -8.22
C GLU A 63 -4.85 1.47 -9.64
N GLU A 64 -6.00 0.83 -9.80
CA GLU A 64 -6.67 0.65 -11.09
C GLU A 64 -6.88 2.00 -11.79
N LYS A 65 -7.53 2.95 -11.11
CA LYS A 65 -7.94 4.21 -11.74
C LYS A 65 -6.79 5.20 -11.99
N PHE A 66 -5.82 5.26 -11.09
CA PHE A 66 -4.81 6.34 -11.11
C PHE A 66 -3.39 5.85 -11.42
N VAL A 67 -3.04 4.61 -11.08
CA VAL A 67 -1.69 4.09 -11.34
C VAL A 67 -1.67 3.33 -12.66
N GLU A 68 -2.58 2.38 -12.85
CA GLU A 68 -2.64 1.55 -14.07
C GLU A 68 -3.22 2.34 -15.25
N GLU A 69 -4.35 3.03 -15.05
CA GLU A 69 -5.01 3.82 -16.10
C GLU A 69 -4.55 5.30 -16.12
N GLY A 70 -4.29 5.88 -14.95
CA GLY A 70 -4.16 7.33 -14.75
C GLY A 70 -2.73 7.91 -14.73
N ASN A 71 -1.71 7.12 -15.05
CA ASN A 71 -0.29 7.52 -15.14
C ASN A 71 0.32 8.13 -13.85
N VAL A 72 -0.23 7.90 -12.66
CA VAL A 72 0.39 8.32 -11.39
C VAL A 72 1.44 7.29 -10.99
N GLN A 73 2.70 7.55 -11.36
CA GLN A 73 3.84 6.65 -11.16
C GLN A 73 4.84 7.19 -10.13
N SER A 74 4.66 8.44 -9.70
CA SER A 74 5.55 9.14 -8.77
C SER A 74 4.79 9.95 -7.71
N LEU A 75 5.48 10.26 -6.61
CA LEU A 75 4.91 11.14 -5.58
C LEU A 75 4.61 12.56 -6.11
N ASN A 76 5.44 13.06 -7.04
CA ASN A 76 5.19 14.34 -7.69
C ASN A 76 3.89 14.35 -8.52
N GLU A 77 3.58 13.24 -9.20
CA GLU A 77 2.29 13.12 -9.90
C GLU A 77 1.12 12.99 -8.93
N LEU A 78 1.32 12.27 -7.81
CA LEU A 78 0.33 12.19 -6.73
C LEU A 78 0.03 13.58 -6.14
N SER A 79 1.05 14.42 -5.91
CA SER A 79 0.87 15.78 -5.40
C SER A 79 0.21 16.72 -6.41
N ASN A 80 0.26 16.41 -7.70
CA ASN A 80 -0.41 17.20 -8.74
C ASN A 80 -1.91 16.87 -8.87
N LEU A 81 -2.39 15.79 -8.24
CA LEU A 81 -3.82 15.51 -8.20
C LEU A 81 -4.56 16.48 -7.29
N SER A 82 -5.71 16.94 -7.75
CA SER A 82 -6.66 17.68 -6.92
C SER A 82 -7.60 16.73 -6.17
N ILE A 83 -8.11 17.18 -5.03
CA ILE A 83 -9.10 16.42 -4.27
C ILE A 83 -10.36 16.10 -5.09
N GLU A 84 -10.71 16.97 -6.04
CA GLU A 84 -11.88 16.77 -6.91
C GLU A 84 -11.71 15.63 -7.90
N GLN A 85 -10.48 15.34 -8.33
CA GLN A 85 -10.17 14.20 -9.19
C GLN A 85 -10.30 12.88 -8.42
N VAL A 86 -9.93 12.86 -7.14
CA VAL A 86 -9.88 11.63 -6.33
C VAL A 86 -11.13 11.39 -5.48
N LYS A 87 -12.06 12.35 -5.38
CA LYS A 87 -13.18 12.32 -4.44
C LYS A 87 -14.10 11.09 -4.51
N GLU A 88 -14.19 10.46 -5.68
CA GLU A 88 -15.01 9.25 -5.89
C GLU A 88 -14.47 8.08 -5.06
N ILE A 89 -13.14 7.99 -4.93
CA ILE A 89 -12.46 6.99 -4.10
C ILE A 89 -12.23 7.56 -2.69
N TRP A 90 -11.90 8.86 -2.61
CA TRP A 90 -11.32 9.50 -1.44
C TRP A 90 -12.21 10.60 -0.87
N THR A 91 -13.17 10.21 -0.03
CA THR A 91 -14.14 11.16 0.56
C THR A 91 -13.59 11.93 1.76
N ASN A 92 -12.61 11.37 2.48
CA ASN A 92 -12.05 11.99 3.68
C ASN A 92 -10.91 12.96 3.35
N LYS A 93 -11.18 14.27 3.45
CA LYS A 93 -10.18 15.32 3.17
C LYS A 93 -8.95 15.25 4.08
N ARG A 94 -9.11 14.83 5.34
CA ARG A 94 -8.01 14.76 6.31
C ARG A 94 -6.97 13.73 5.88
N SER A 95 -7.40 12.53 5.48
CA SER A 95 -6.45 11.52 4.97
C SER A 95 -5.87 11.91 3.62
N TRP A 96 -6.62 12.62 2.75
CA TRP A 96 -6.05 13.16 1.51
C TRP A 96 -4.89 14.13 1.80
N ASN A 97 -5.07 15.03 2.77
CA ASN A 97 -4.02 15.96 3.17
C ASN A 97 -2.77 15.24 3.71
N VAL A 98 -2.92 14.08 4.36
CA VAL A 98 -1.78 13.24 4.78
C VAL A 98 -1.01 12.74 3.57
N ALA A 99 -1.70 12.16 2.57
CA ALA A 99 -1.06 11.69 1.36
C ALA A 99 -0.34 12.84 0.62
N PHE A 100 -1.02 13.97 0.45
CA PHE A 100 -0.48 15.16 -0.21
C PHE A 100 0.76 15.72 0.51
N SER A 101 0.73 15.78 1.84
CA SER A 101 1.83 16.32 2.66
C SER A 101 3.08 15.43 2.65
N VAL A 102 2.93 14.13 2.42
CA VAL A 102 4.06 13.20 2.26
C VAL A 102 4.61 13.23 0.83
N ALA A 103 3.75 13.52 -0.14
CA ALA A 103 4.09 13.53 -1.55
C ALA A 103 4.77 14.83 -2.03
N SER A 104 4.52 15.95 -1.35
CA SER A 104 4.97 17.31 -1.70
C SER A 104 6.27 17.73 -1.00
#